data_AF-A0A953DWV7-F1
#
_entry.id   AF-A0A953DWV7-F1
#
_cell.length_a   1.000
_cell.length_b   1.000
_cell.length_c   1.000
_cell.angle_alpha   90.00
_cell.angle_beta   90.00
_cell.angle_gamma   90.00
#
_symmetry.space_group_name_H-M   'P 1'
#
loop_
_entity.id
_entity.type
_entity.pdbx_description
1 polymer ?
#
loop_
_entity_poly.entity_id
_entity_poly.type
_entity_poly.pdbx_seq_one_letter_code
_entity_poly.pdbx_strand_id
1 'polypeptide(L)'
;EFDAQIGSRQLPAGRVASVQAGEELRFGRPRLGCRAWLAISGGIDVPLMLGSRSTDLRAGFGGFEGRALRDGDRLPLGAWPGSSPPATGVSSWSAPHDWVSPAKRDAVLRFVRGIDWFRFNDVTVQRFTNQRFTVSADFDRMGVQFDSPELEPQETGDLISQAVAPGTIQVPPGGKPILLLQDCQTIGGYPRLAHVITVDLGVAAQLRAGDGVRFSEVALADAHRLLLERERELELFRIGLELQRTCKR
;
A
#
# COMPACT_ATOMS: atom_id res chain seq x y z
N GLU A 1 1.59 -10.85 -4.68
CA GLU A 1 1.22 -12.24 -5.01
C GLU A 1 1.87 -13.22 -4.05
N PHE A 2 1.02 -13.97 -3.36
CA PHE A 2 1.40 -15.02 -2.42
C PHE A 2 0.68 -16.29 -2.87
N ASP A 3 1.36 -17.42 -2.73
CA ASP A 3 0.66 -18.71 -2.80
C ASP A 3 -0.21 -18.81 -1.53
N ALA A 4 -1.49 -19.13 -1.66
CA ALA A 4 -2.41 -19.28 -0.53
C ALA A 4 -3.31 -20.49 -0.75
N GLN A 5 -3.61 -21.23 0.33
CA GLN A 5 -4.46 -22.42 0.24
C GLN A 5 -5.31 -22.63 1.50
N ILE A 6 -6.52 -23.13 1.32
CA ILE A 6 -7.43 -23.56 2.40
C ILE A 6 -7.48 -25.09 2.37
N GLY A 7 -6.91 -25.74 3.38
CA GLY A 7 -6.66 -27.19 3.33
C GLY A 7 -5.84 -27.56 2.08
N SER A 8 -6.42 -28.36 1.18
CA SER A 8 -5.81 -28.74 -0.11
C SER A 8 -6.18 -27.83 -1.29
N ARG A 9 -7.07 -26.85 -1.09
CA ARG A 9 -7.62 -26.00 -2.17
C ARG A 9 -6.79 -24.74 -2.32
N GLN A 10 -6.28 -24.49 -3.53
CA GLN A 10 -5.59 -23.23 -3.84
C GLN A 10 -6.57 -22.05 -3.81
N LEU A 11 -6.15 -20.93 -3.21
CA LEU A 11 -6.88 -19.68 -3.14
C LEU A 11 -6.10 -18.58 -3.89
N PRO A 12 -6.39 -18.35 -5.17
CA PRO A 12 -5.76 -17.26 -5.92
C PRO A 12 -6.13 -15.89 -5.33
N ALA A 13 -5.23 -14.91 -5.49
CA ALA A 13 -5.48 -13.53 -5.07
C ALA A 13 -6.74 -12.95 -5.73
N GLY A 14 -7.46 -12.10 -4.99
CA GLY A 14 -8.70 -11.47 -5.46
C GLY A 14 -9.91 -12.41 -5.56
N ARG A 15 -9.80 -13.66 -5.10
CA ARG A 15 -10.89 -14.64 -5.04
C ARG A 15 -11.50 -14.71 -3.64
N VAL A 16 -12.77 -15.11 -3.62
CA VAL A 16 -13.52 -15.38 -2.39
C VAL A 16 -13.70 -16.89 -2.25
N ALA A 17 -13.55 -17.41 -1.04
CA ALA A 17 -13.81 -18.82 -0.74
C ALA A 17 -14.53 -18.96 0.61
N SER A 18 -15.33 -20.01 0.75
CA SER A 18 -15.83 -20.42 2.05
C SER A 18 -14.76 -21.23 2.79
N VAL A 19 -14.65 -20.94 4.09
CA VAL A 19 -13.79 -21.66 5.05
C VAL A 19 -14.71 -22.24 6.11
N GLN A 20 -14.68 -23.56 6.26
CA GLN A 20 -15.47 -24.29 7.24
C GLN A 20 -14.76 -24.30 8.60
N ALA A 21 -15.52 -24.54 9.67
CA ALA A 21 -14.95 -24.71 11.00
C ALA A 21 -13.91 -25.85 10.99
N GLY A 22 -12.70 -25.57 11.48
CA GLY A 22 -11.59 -26.51 11.48
C GLY A 22 -10.73 -26.52 10.22
N GLU A 23 -11.12 -25.83 9.15
CA GLU A 23 -10.22 -25.62 8.01
C GLU A 23 -9.16 -24.56 8.31
N GLU A 24 -7.99 -24.72 7.70
CA GLU A 24 -6.85 -23.84 7.89
C GLU A 24 -6.48 -23.15 6.58
N LEU A 25 -6.37 -21.82 6.62
CA LEU A 25 -5.79 -21.00 5.55
C LEU A 25 -4.29 -20.83 5.80
N ARG A 26 -3.48 -21.20 4.81
CA ARG A 26 -2.02 -21.06 4.85
C ARG A 26 -1.55 -20.14 3.73
N PHE A 27 -0.66 -19.21 4.07
CA PHE A 27 0.10 -18.41 3.10
C PHE A 27 1.50 -19.00 2.92
N GLY A 28 1.90 -19.18 1.67
CA GLY A 28 3.24 -19.54 1.27
C GLY A 28 4.15 -18.32 1.08
N ARG A 29 5.27 -18.51 0.38
CA ARG A 29 6.26 -17.46 0.16
C ARG A 29 5.72 -16.38 -0.80
N PRO A 30 6.10 -15.11 -0.61
CA PRO A 30 5.77 -14.05 -1.56
C PRO A 30 6.49 -14.26 -2.90
N ARG A 31 5.72 -14.40 -3.98
CA ARG A 31 6.24 -14.49 -5.36
C ARG A 31 6.53 -13.11 -5.96
N LEU A 32 5.64 -12.15 -5.68
CA LEU A 32 5.76 -10.76 -6.11
C LEU A 32 5.23 -9.84 -5.01
N GLY A 33 5.94 -8.76 -4.72
CA GLY A 33 5.61 -7.85 -3.62
C GLY A 33 5.92 -8.42 -2.24
N CYS A 34 5.45 -7.73 -1.20
CA CYS A 34 5.77 -8.03 0.20
C CYS A 34 4.58 -8.05 1.16
N ARG A 35 3.38 -7.66 0.71
CA ARG A 35 2.18 -7.58 1.57
C ARG A 35 0.99 -8.29 0.94
N ALA A 36 0.21 -8.99 1.77
CA ALA A 36 -1.06 -9.58 1.40
C ALA A 36 -2.16 -9.02 2.31
N TRP A 37 -3.39 -8.96 1.79
CA TRP A 37 -4.57 -8.59 2.56
C TRP A 37 -5.55 -9.76 2.57
N LEU A 38 -6.00 -10.12 3.77
CA LEU A 38 -7.07 -11.09 3.98
C LEU A 38 -8.31 -10.36 4.49
N ALA A 39 -9.40 -10.45 3.73
CA ALA A 39 -10.69 -9.97 4.16
C ALA A 39 -11.55 -11.17 4.60
N ILE A 40 -12.13 -11.07 5.80
CA ILE A 40 -13.05 -12.08 6.34
C ILE A 40 -14.46 -11.48 6.31
N SER A 41 -15.44 -12.26 5.88
CA SER A 41 -16.85 -11.83 5.88
C SER A 41 -17.30 -11.44 7.29
N GLY A 42 -17.92 -10.27 7.44
CA GLY A 42 -18.26 -9.71 8.76
C GLY A 42 -17.14 -8.88 9.39
N GLY A 43 -15.90 -9.03 8.90
CA GLY A 43 -14.73 -8.32 9.39
C GLY A 43 -14.18 -8.88 10.69
N ILE A 44 -13.11 -8.26 11.19
CA ILE A 44 -12.49 -8.57 12.47
C ILE A 44 -13.02 -7.56 13.49
N ASP A 45 -13.65 -8.04 14.56
CA ASP A 45 -14.37 -7.21 15.53
C ASP A 45 -13.49 -6.77 16.70
N VAL A 46 -12.50 -5.94 16.39
CA VAL A 46 -11.69 -5.25 17.39
C VAL A 46 -12.28 -3.87 17.71
N PRO A 47 -12.01 -3.31 18.91
CA PRO A 47 -12.50 -1.99 19.29
C PRO A 47 -12.10 -0.90 18.28
N LEU A 48 -13.00 0.07 18.09
CA LEU A 48 -12.67 1.30 17.36
C LEU A 48 -11.82 2.20 18.25
N MET A 49 -10.74 2.72 17.70
CA MET A 49 -9.90 3.73 18.34
C MET A 49 -9.78 4.91 17.39
N LEU A 50 -10.20 6.09 17.85
CA LEU A 50 -10.24 7.32 17.03
C LEU A 50 -11.01 7.12 15.70
N GLY A 51 -12.06 6.31 15.71
CA GLY A 51 -12.87 6.01 14.52
C GLY A 51 -12.25 4.98 13.55
N SER A 52 -11.12 4.35 13.89
CA SER A 52 -10.43 3.36 13.05
C SER A 52 -10.17 2.04 13.79
N ARG A 53 -9.93 0.98 13.01
CA ARG A 53 -9.45 -0.33 13.50
C ARG A 53 -8.00 -0.63 13.09
N SER A 54 -7.32 0.31 12.45
CA SER A 54 -5.90 0.16 12.10
C SER A 54 -5.03 0.07 13.35
N THR A 55 -3.98 -0.74 13.27
CA THR A 55 -2.95 -0.81 14.32
C THR A 55 -1.84 0.21 14.03
N ASP A 56 -1.52 1.05 15.00
CA ASP A 56 -0.27 1.81 15.04
C ASP A 56 0.73 1.05 15.92
N LEU A 57 1.72 0.41 15.28
CA LEU A 57 2.71 -0.41 15.98
C LEU A 57 3.69 0.43 16.82
N ARG A 58 3.92 1.70 16.44
CA ARG A 58 4.88 2.56 17.11
C ARG A 58 4.28 3.20 18.35
N ALA A 59 3.04 3.65 18.24
CA ALA A 59 2.28 4.20 19.36
C ALA A 59 1.63 3.11 20.22
N GLY A 60 1.54 1.87 19.72
CA GLY A 60 1.07 0.71 20.48
C GLY A 60 -0.44 0.70 20.71
N PHE A 61 -1.25 1.15 19.73
CA PHE A 61 -2.69 1.21 19.88
C PHE A 61 -3.47 0.83 18.60
N GLY A 62 -4.77 0.60 18.76
CA GLY A 62 -5.65 0.18 17.68
C GLY A 62 -5.47 -1.30 17.28
N GLY A 63 -6.31 -1.80 16.39
CA GLY A 63 -6.29 -3.20 15.97
C GLY A 63 -6.44 -4.19 17.13
N PHE A 64 -5.70 -5.29 17.08
CA PHE A 64 -5.65 -6.28 18.15
C PHE A 64 -4.56 -5.91 19.16
N GLU A 65 -4.96 -5.34 20.30
CA GLU A 65 -4.06 -4.97 21.42
C GLU A 65 -2.91 -4.03 21.05
N GLY A 66 -3.01 -3.26 19.96
CA GLY A 66 -1.97 -2.30 19.57
C GLY A 66 -0.67 -2.93 19.06
N ARG A 67 -0.68 -4.21 18.68
CA ARG A 67 0.53 -4.97 18.33
C ARG A 67 0.36 -5.84 17.09
N ALA A 68 1.48 -6.38 16.61
CA ALA A 68 1.47 -7.47 15.65
C ALA A 68 0.84 -8.73 16.26
N LEU A 69 0.17 -9.51 15.42
CA LEU A 69 -0.38 -10.81 15.81
C LEU A 69 0.73 -11.79 16.17
N ARG A 70 0.42 -12.71 17.07
CA ARG A 70 1.32 -13.73 17.59
C ARG A 70 0.62 -15.09 17.59
N ASP A 71 1.42 -16.15 17.65
CA ASP A 71 0.92 -17.51 17.75
C ASP A 71 0.00 -17.66 18.97
N GLY A 72 -1.18 -18.24 18.73
CA GLY A 72 -2.21 -18.43 19.75
C GLY A 72 -3.24 -17.30 19.86
N ASP A 73 -3.04 -16.15 19.20
CA ASP A 73 -4.04 -15.09 19.17
C ASP A 73 -5.37 -15.58 18.56
N ARG A 74 -6.48 -15.16 19.16
CA ARG A 74 -7.83 -15.44 18.68
C ARG A 74 -8.57 -14.13 18.46
N LEU A 75 -8.85 -13.85 17.20
CA LEU A 75 -9.54 -12.61 16.83
C LEU A 75 -11.05 -12.84 16.77
N PRO A 76 -11.85 -12.01 17.44
CA PRO A 76 -13.30 -12.03 17.26
C PRO A 76 -13.67 -11.63 15.84
N LEU A 77 -14.70 -12.26 15.29
CA LEU A 77 -15.25 -11.92 13.97
C LEU A 77 -16.54 -11.14 14.15
N GLY A 78 -16.76 -10.17 13.27
CA GLY A 78 -18.02 -9.43 13.22
C GLY A 78 -19.16 -10.27 12.66
N ALA A 79 -20.39 -9.80 12.86
CA ALA A 79 -21.57 -10.49 12.37
C ALA A 79 -21.57 -10.63 10.84
N TRP A 80 -21.82 -11.84 10.35
CA TRP A 80 -21.98 -12.09 8.92
C TRP A 80 -23.33 -11.55 8.42
N PRO A 81 -23.36 -10.64 7.43
CA PRO A 81 -24.61 -10.03 6.95
C PRO A 81 -25.50 -10.98 6.10
N GLY A 82 -25.15 -12.26 5.95
CA GLY A 82 -26.03 -13.30 5.38
C GLY A 82 -26.34 -13.19 3.88
N SER A 83 -25.68 -12.30 3.13
CA SER A 83 -26.17 -11.88 1.79
C SER A 83 -25.52 -12.56 0.58
N SER A 84 -24.94 -13.76 0.71
CA SER A 84 -24.55 -14.57 -0.46
C SER A 84 -24.59 -16.04 -0.08
N PRO A 85 -25.07 -16.95 -0.96
CA PRO A 85 -24.88 -18.37 -0.73
C PRO A 85 -23.38 -18.58 -0.54
N PRO A 86 -22.96 -19.26 0.55
CA PRO A 86 -21.54 -19.51 0.80
C PRO A 86 -20.99 -20.17 -0.46
N ALA A 87 -19.92 -19.60 -1.02
CA ALA A 87 -19.26 -20.23 -2.15
C ALA A 87 -18.96 -21.68 -1.74
N THR A 88 -19.53 -22.67 -2.42
CA THR A 88 -19.30 -24.10 -2.13
C THR A 88 -17.88 -24.55 -2.49
N GLY A 89 -16.98 -23.59 -2.69
CA GLY A 89 -15.59 -23.72 -3.10
C GLY A 89 -14.97 -22.33 -3.28
N VAL A 90 -13.92 -22.25 -4.10
CA VAL A 90 -13.29 -20.99 -4.50
C VAL A 90 -14.10 -20.39 -5.65
N SER A 91 -14.53 -19.14 -5.51
CA SER A 91 -15.33 -18.45 -6.52
C SER A 91 -14.55 -18.25 -7.82
N SER A 92 -15.22 -18.44 -8.96
CA SER A 92 -14.70 -18.07 -10.29
C SER A 92 -14.82 -16.57 -10.58
N TRP A 93 -15.43 -15.80 -9.68
CA TRP A 93 -15.47 -14.34 -9.74
C TRP A 93 -14.23 -13.72 -9.07
N SER A 94 -13.74 -12.61 -9.63
CA SER A 94 -12.67 -11.79 -9.06
C SER A 94 -12.96 -10.33 -9.34
N ALA A 95 -12.51 -9.45 -8.45
CA ALA A 95 -12.45 -8.03 -8.71
C ALA A 95 -11.50 -7.70 -9.89
N PRO A 96 -11.60 -6.49 -10.49
CA PRO A 96 -10.64 -6.02 -11.48
C PRO A 96 -9.20 -6.10 -10.96
N HIS A 97 -8.30 -6.70 -11.74
CA HIS A 97 -6.97 -7.12 -11.28
C HIS A 97 -6.04 -5.94 -10.94
N ASP A 98 -6.22 -4.81 -11.62
CA ASP A 98 -5.27 -3.69 -11.60
C ASP A 98 -5.13 -2.99 -10.24
N TRP A 99 -6.15 -3.07 -9.36
CA TRP A 99 -6.07 -2.52 -8.01
C TRP A 99 -5.93 -3.57 -6.92
N VAL A 100 -6.45 -4.77 -7.13
CA VAL A 100 -6.40 -5.84 -6.13
C VAL A 100 -5.05 -6.56 -6.12
N SER A 101 -4.25 -6.41 -7.18
CA SER A 101 -2.86 -6.87 -7.22
C SER A 101 -1.94 -5.73 -7.67
N PRO A 102 -1.60 -4.79 -6.76
CA PRO A 102 -0.80 -3.62 -7.11
C PRO A 102 0.70 -3.92 -7.23
N ALA A 103 1.14 -5.15 -6.90
CA ALA A 103 2.55 -5.51 -6.96
C ALA A 103 3.03 -5.55 -8.42
N LYS A 104 4.10 -4.84 -8.74
CA LYS A 104 4.68 -4.77 -10.09
C LYS A 104 6.18 -5.05 -10.05
N ARG A 105 6.68 -5.80 -11.04
CA ARG A 105 8.13 -5.85 -11.31
C ARG A 105 8.53 -4.55 -11.98
N ASP A 106 9.71 -4.02 -11.63
CA ASP A 106 10.28 -2.81 -12.23
C ASP A 106 9.28 -1.63 -12.23
N ALA A 107 8.68 -1.39 -11.06
CA ALA A 107 7.60 -0.43 -10.89
C ALA A 107 7.99 0.97 -11.37
N VAL A 108 7.05 1.64 -12.03
CA VAL A 108 7.14 3.07 -12.32
C VAL A 108 6.19 3.79 -11.38
N LEU A 109 6.73 4.65 -10.51
CA LEU A 109 5.94 5.48 -9.61
C LEU A 109 5.82 6.88 -10.21
N ARG A 110 4.59 7.31 -10.48
CA ARG A 110 4.33 8.65 -11.00
C ARG A 110 4.32 9.66 -9.87
N PHE A 111 4.90 10.83 -10.11
CA PHE A 111 5.04 11.87 -9.09
C PHE A 111 4.71 13.25 -9.64
N VAL A 112 4.33 14.15 -8.73
CA VAL A 112 4.33 15.60 -8.95
C VAL A 112 5.53 16.21 -8.22
N ARG A 113 6.06 17.32 -8.74
CA ARG A 113 7.17 18.03 -8.09
C ARG A 113 6.81 18.43 -6.66
N GLY A 114 7.71 18.18 -5.74
CA GLY A 114 7.58 18.57 -4.34
C GLY A 114 7.86 20.06 -4.17
N ILE A 115 7.47 20.58 -3.01
CA ILE A 115 7.64 22.01 -2.70
C ILE A 115 9.11 22.44 -2.64
N ASP A 116 10.02 21.51 -2.31
CA ASP A 116 11.45 21.77 -2.21
C ASP A 116 12.20 21.39 -3.51
N TRP A 117 11.49 21.11 -4.62
CA TRP A 117 12.07 20.69 -5.90
C TRP A 117 13.16 21.64 -6.41
N PHE A 118 12.98 22.95 -6.22
CA PHE A 118 13.93 23.99 -6.64
C PHE A 118 15.28 23.94 -5.91
N ARG A 119 15.39 23.18 -4.80
CA ARG A 119 16.63 23.00 -4.04
C ARG A 119 17.56 21.94 -4.64
N PHE A 120 17.13 21.27 -5.71
CA PHE A 120 17.87 20.21 -6.36
C PHE A 120 18.32 20.69 -7.74
N ASN A 121 19.61 20.53 -8.03
CA ASN A 121 20.19 20.93 -9.31
C ASN A 121 19.69 20.02 -10.45
N ASP A 122 19.89 20.47 -11.69
CA ASP A 122 19.46 19.72 -12.88
C ASP A 122 20.05 18.32 -12.94
N VAL A 123 21.29 18.12 -12.48
CA VAL A 123 21.93 16.79 -12.43
C VAL A 123 21.15 15.84 -11.54
N THR A 124 20.73 16.29 -10.35
CA THR A 124 19.97 15.49 -9.39
C THR A 124 18.57 15.19 -9.90
N VAL A 125 17.92 16.18 -10.51
CA VAL A 125 16.62 15.99 -11.17
C VAL A 125 16.72 14.95 -12.29
N GLN A 126 17.73 15.05 -13.15
CA GLN A 126 17.95 14.09 -14.25
C GLN A 126 18.26 12.67 -13.72
N ARG A 127 19.02 12.55 -12.62
CA ARG A 127 19.22 11.26 -11.92
C ARG A 127 17.88 10.69 -11.45
N PHE A 128 17.07 11.50 -10.79
CA PHE A 128 15.77 11.09 -10.25
C PHE A 128 14.79 10.62 -11.34
N THR A 129 14.70 11.33 -12.47
CA THR A 129 13.72 11.02 -13.52
C THR A 129 14.17 9.94 -14.52
N ASN A 130 15.47 9.75 -14.72
CA ASN A 130 15.97 8.88 -15.80
C ASN A 130 16.62 7.59 -15.31
N GLN A 131 16.97 7.50 -14.03
CA GLN A 131 17.65 6.31 -13.50
C GLN A 131 16.71 5.36 -12.78
N ARG A 132 17.13 4.11 -12.71
CA ARG A 132 16.50 3.07 -11.92
C ARG A 132 17.04 3.14 -10.49
N PHE A 133 16.12 3.14 -9.53
CA PHE A 133 16.41 3.04 -8.12
C PHE A 133 16.32 1.61 -7.62
N THR A 134 17.15 1.27 -6.63
CA THR A 134 17.09 -0.02 -5.93
C THR A 134 16.57 0.20 -4.52
N VAL A 135 15.53 -0.53 -4.14
CA VAL A 135 14.95 -0.47 -2.80
C VAL A 135 15.92 -1.07 -1.79
N SER A 136 16.17 -0.35 -0.70
CA SER A 136 17.07 -0.76 0.37
C SER A 136 16.46 -1.83 1.27
N ALA A 137 17.29 -2.42 2.15
CA ALA A 137 16.82 -3.26 3.24
C ALA A 137 16.05 -2.47 4.32
N ASP A 138 16.28 -1.16 4.41
CA ASP A 138 15.56 -0.24 5.29
C ASP A 138 14.21 0.16 4.67
N PHE A 139 13.21 -0.71 4.85
CA PHE A 139 11.83 -0.47 4.45
C PHE A 139 10.85 -1.05 5.48
N ASP A 140 9.79 -0.31 5.76
CA ASP A 140 8.73 -0.73 6.67
C ASP A 140 7.38 -0.08 6.30
N ARG A 141 6.49 0.11 7.28
CA ARG A 141 5.20 0.78 7.07
C ARG A 141 5.30 2.32 7.10
N MET A 142 6.39 2.86 7.66
CA MET A 142 6.67 4.29 7.68
C MET A 142 7.23 4.77 6.35
N GLY A 143 8.08 3.97 5.70
CA GLY A 143 8.67 4.37 4.43
C GLY A 143 9.49 3.30 3.73
N VAL A 144 9.95 3.67 2.53
CA VAL A 144 10.84 2.86 1.68
C VAL A 144 12.05 3.72 1.34
N GLN A 145 13.24 3.31 1.77
CA GLN A 145 14.49 3.94 1.37
C GLN A 145 15.03 3.34 0.07
N PHE A 146 15.72 4.15 -0.74
CA PHE A 146 16.39 3.70 -1.96
C PHE A 146 17.91 3.91 -1.85
N ASP A 147 18.69 2.90 -2.23
CA ASP A 147 20.15 2.90 -2.07
C ASP A 147 20.90 3.65 -3.17
N SER A 148 20.37 3.65 -4.40
CA SER A 148 21.03 4.26 -5.55
C SER A 148 20.00 4.68 -6.58
N PRO A 149 20.28 5.71 -7.40
CA PRO A 149 21.38 6.66 -7.24
C PRO A 149 21.21 7.54 -5.99
N GLU A 150 22.32 8.04 -5.46
CA GLU A 150 22.30 9.12 -4.47
C GLU A 150 21.95 10.45 -5.13
N LEU A 151 21.14 11.22 -4.42
CA LEU A 151 20.65 12.54 -4.83
C LEU A 151 21.29 13.60 -3.93
N GLU A 152 21.93 14.59 -4.54
CA GLU A 152 22.65 15.63 -3.79
C GLU A 152 21.79 16.89 -3.73
N PRO A 153 21.25 17.27 -2.55
CA PRO A 153 20.62 18.57 -2.40
C PRO A 153 21.67 19.68 -2.51
N GLN A 154 21.33 20.77 -3.21
CA GLN A 154 22.25 21.90 -3.39
C GLN A 154 22.46 22.69 -2.08
N GLU A 155 21.45 22.69 -1.21
CA GLU A 155 21.50 23.31 0.11
C GLU A 155 21.17 22.27 1.18
N THR A 156 22.11 22.03 2.08
CA THR A 156 22.01 21.09 3.22
C THR A 156 21.58 21.77 4.52
N GLY A 157 21.03 22.99 4.44
CA GLY A 157 20.58 23.73 5.62
C GLY A 157 19.45 23.01 6.35
N ASP A 158 19.46 23.08 7.68
CA ASP A 158 18.39 22.54 8.52
C ASP A 158 17.06 23.21 8.14
N LEU A 159 16.14 22.44 7.56
CA LEU A 159 14.79 22.94 7.29
C LEU A 159 13.99 22.92 8.59
N ILE A 160 13.24 23.99 8.80
CA ILE A 160 12.17 24.01 9.81
C ILE A 160 11.27 22.81 9.52
N SER A 161 10.90 22.05 10.55
CA SER A 161 10.01 20.90 10.39
C SER A 161 8.67 21.33 9.79
N GLN A 162 8.25 20.67 8.71
CA GLN A 162 7.01 20.96 8.02
C GLN A 162 6.15 19.71 7.86
N ALA A 163 4.86 19.93 7.58
CA ALA A 163 3.94 18.85 7.30
C ALA A 163 4.42 17.97 6.15
N VAL A 164 4.28 16.66 6.35
CA VAL A 164 4.49 15.62 5.33
C VAL A 164 3.29 14.69 5.30
N ALA A 165 3.16 13.96 4.20
CA ALA A 165 2.09 13.00 3.99
C ALA A 165 2.61 11.76 3.25
N PRO A 166 1.92 10.60 3.34
CA PRO A 166 2.23 9.44 2.53
C PRO A 166 2.34 9.82 1.04
N GLY A 167 3.36 9.31 0.37
CA GLY A 167 3.71 9.69 -1.00
C GLY A 167 4.84 10.71 -1.09
N THR A 168 5.14 11.44 -0.02
CA THR A 168 6.25 12.40 -0.01
C THR A 168 7.60 11.67 -0.14
N ILE A 169 8.44 12.14 -1.06
CA ILE A 169 9.83 11.69 -1.20
C ILE A 169 10.73 12.73 -0.55
N GLN A 170 11.35 12.34 0.56
CA GLN A 170 12.34 13.15 1.26
C GLN A 170 13.75 12.74 0.86
N VAL A 171 14.68 13.71 0.80
CA VAL A 171 16.10 13.45 0.57
C VAL A 171 16.89 13.94 1.79
N PRO A 172 17.31 13.04 2.70
CA PRO A 172 18.20 13.38 3.81
C PRO A 172 19.59 13.81 3.34
N PRO A 173 20.46 14.34 4.24
CA PRO A 173 21.83 14.76 3.89
C PRO A 173 22.70 13.66 3.26
N GLY A 174 22.45 12.38 3.59
CA GLY A 174 23.13 11.24 2.98
C GLY A 174 22.67 10.89 1.56
N GLY A 175 21.79 11.68 0.95
CA GLY A 175 21.38 11.60 -0.45
C GLY A 175 20.50 10.41 -0.85
N LYS A 176 20.27 9.45 0.06
CA LYS A 176 19.38 8.30 -0.15
C LYS A 176 17.91 8.71 0.00
N PRO A 177 17.11 8.78 -1.08
CA PRO A 177 15.73 9.21 -0.97
C PRO A 177 14.88 8.22 -0.16
N ILE A 178 13.89 8.75 0.55
CA ILE A 178 12.93 7.99 1.36
C ILE A 178 11.52 8.34 0.89
N LEU A 179 10.77 7.36 0.40
CA LEU A 179 9.34 7.48 0.11
C LEU A 179 8.55 7.19 1.37
N LEU A 180 7.81 8.17 1.89
CA LEU A 180 6.96 8.03 3.06
C LEU A 180 5.67 7.24 2.74
N LEU A 181 5.31 6.31 3.63
CA LEU A 181 4.13 5.45 3.56
C LEU A 181 3.14 5.77 4.70
N GLN A 182 2.12 4.92 4.90
CA GLN A 182 0.93 5.24 5.71
C GLN A 182 1.21 5.45 7.20
N ASP A 183 2.28 4.87 7.76
CA ASP A 183 2.65 5.07 9.16
C ASP A 183 3.73 6.15 9.33
N CYS A 184 4.01 6.95 8.30
CA CYS A 184 5.01 8.00 8.39
C CYS A 184 4.65 9.05 9.45
N GLN A 185 5.68 9.76 9.93
CA GLN A 185 5.53 10.94 10.76
C GLN A 185 4.67 12.02 10.07
N THR A 186 4.04 12.88 10.86
CA THR A 186 3.22 14.00 10.35
C THR A 186 4.04 15.24 10.02
N ILE A 187 5.23 15.37 10.62
CA ILE A 187 6.18 16.48 10.40
C ILE A 187 7.57 15.95 10.10
N GLY A 188 8.29 16.59 9.18
CA GLY A 188 9.67 16.22 8.83
C GLY A 188 10.53 17.43 8.49
N GLY A 189 11.83 17.31 8.73
CA GLY A 189 12.84 18.35 8.48
C GLY A 189 13.71 18.13 7.24
N TYR A 190 13.41 17.13 6.41
CA TYR A 190 14.17 16.87 5.19
C TYR A 190 13.51 17.48 3.95
N PRO A 191 14.30 17.97 2.98
CA PRO A 191 13.80 18.48 1.71
C PRO A 191 12.87 17.49 1.01
N ARG A 192 11.70 17.96 0.58
CA ARG A 192 10.68 17.16 -0.11
C ARG A 192 10.82 17.34 -1.61
N LEU A 193 11.59 16.45 -2.23
CA LEU A 193 11.87 16.45 -3.66
C LEU A 193 10.58 16.29 -4.47
N ALA A 194 9.79 15.26 -4.18
CA ALA A 194 8.65 14.87 -5.00
C ALA A 194 7.49 14.33 -4.14
N HIS A 195 6.32 14.19 -4.76
CA HIS A 195 5.18 13.51 -4.14
C HIS A 195 4.59 12.49 -5.10
N VAL A 196 4.70 11.21 -4.76
CA VAL A 196 4.11 10.08 -5.50
C VAL A 196 2.59 10.19 -5.43
N ILE A 197 1.94 10.07 -6.57
CA ILE A 197 0.49 10.25 -6.66
C ILE A 197 -0.26 9.12 -5.93
N THR A 198 -1.41 9.45 -5.34
CA THR A 198 -2.22 8.55 -4.50
C THR A 198 -2.52 7.21 -5.17
N VAL A 199 -2.69 7.19 -6.50
CA VAL A 199 -3.00 5.97 -7.25
C VAL A 199 -1.86 4.96 -7.32
N ASP A 200 -0.62 5.41 -7.10
CA ASP A 200 0.57 4.56 -7.16
C ASP A 200 1.06 4.11 -5.76
N LEU A 201 0.46 4.63 -4.67
CA LEU A 201 0.85 4.25 -3.30
C LEU A 201 0.64 2.75 -2.99
N GLY A 202 -0.34 2.11 -3.62
CA GLY A 202 -0.53 0.67 -3.51
C GLY A 202 0.64 -0.13 -4.11
N VAL A 203 1.24 0.39 -5.20
CA VAL A 203 2.43 -0.19 -5.83
C VAL A 203 3.64 0.04 -4.93
N ALA A 204 3.81 1.26 -4.41
CA ALA A 204 4.89 1.59 -3.48
C ALA A 204 4.85 0.71 -2.21
N ALA A 205 3.66 0.45 -1.67
CA ALA A 205 3.47 -0.44 -0.54
C ALA A 205 3.74 -1.93 -0.85
N GLN A 206 4.09 -2.30 -2.08
CA GLN A 206 4.51 -3.66 -2.42
C GLN A 206 6.00 -3.80 -2.63
N LEU A 207 6.74 -2.69 -2.65
CA LEU A 207 8.19 -2.71 -2.83
C LEU A 207 8.88 -3.43 -1.66
N ARG A 208 9.93 -4.19 -1.99
CA ARG A 208 10.83 -4.84 -1.03
C ARG A 208 12.29 -4.68 -1.44
N ALA A 209 13.18 -4.92 -0.48
CA ALA A 209 14.63 -4.89 -0.70
C ALA A 209 15.05 -5.59 -2.01
N GLY A 210 15.86 -4.88 -2.81
CA GLY A 210 16.35 -5.33 -4.11
C GLY A 210 15.42 -5.08 -5.28
N ASP A 211 14.16 -4.68 -5.07
CA ASP A 211 13.27 -4.30 -6.17
C ASP A 211 13.79 -3.05 -6.89
N GLY A 212 13.55 -3.01 -8.21
CA GLY A 212 13.83 -1.83 -9.02
C GLY A 212 12.62 -0.93 -9.18
N VAL A 213 12.85 0.38 -9.09
CA VAL A 213 11.84 1.43 -9.27
C VAL A 213 12.34 2.50 -10.21
N ARG A 214 11.44 3.09 -11.00
CA ARG A 214 11.68 4.34 -11.73
C ARG A 214 10.63 5.36 -11.36
N PHE A 215 10.97 6.64 -11.50
CA PHE A 215 10.06 7.74 -11.25
C PHE A 215 9.68 8.43 -12.56
N SER A 216 8.41 8.81 -12.70
CA SER A 216 7.91 9.50 -13.88
C SER A 216 7.12 10.73 -13.48
N GLU A 217 7.52 11.90 -13.97
CA GLU A 217 6.81 13.15 -13.69
C GLU A 217 5.44 13.16 -14.39
N VAL A 218 4.41 13.60 -13.68
CA VAL A 218 3.08 13.88 -14.25
C VAL A 218 2.61 15.27 -13.85
N ALA A 219 1.74 15.87 -14.66
CA ALA A 219 1.08 17.11 -14.28
C ALA A 219 0.12 16.87 -13.10
N LEU A 220 -0.03 17.88 -12.24
CA LEU A 220 -0.97 17.81 -11.11
C LEU A 220 -2.41 17.54 -11.57
N ALA A 221 -2.82 18.09 -12.71
CA ALA A 221 -4.13 17.83 -13.30
C ALA A 221 -4.33 16.35 -13.66
N ASP A 222 -3.29 15.69 -14.20
CA ASP A 222 -3.33 14.25 -14.49
C ASP A 222 -3.39 13.42 -13.21
N ALA A 223 -2.65 13.81 -12.17
CA ALA A 223 -2.71 13.14 -10.87
C ALA A 223 -4.15 13.16 -10.29
N HIS A 224 -4.82 14.32 -10.34
CA HIS A 224 -6.22 14.44 -9.91
C HIS A 224 -7.18 13.64 -10.78
N ARG A 225 -7.01 13.68 -12.11
CA ARG A 225 -7.83 12.92 -13.05
C ARG A 225 -7.75 11.42 -12.77
N LEU A 226 -6.54 10.88 -12.61
CA LEU A 226 -6.32 9.47 -12.29
C LEU A 226 -6.94 9.07 -10.95
N LEU A 227 -6.90 9.94 -9.95
CA LEU A 227 -7.56 9.69 -8.67
C LEU A 227 -9.07 9.60 -8.84
N LEU A 228 -9.70 10.57 -9.53
CA LEU A 228 -11.13 10.57 -9.78
C LEU A 228 -11.59 9.37 -10.61
N GLU A 229 -10.80 8.97 -11.61
CA GLU A 229 -11.04 7.76 -12.40
C GLU A 229 -11.06 6.52 -11.48
N ARG A 230 -10.06 6.36 -10.61
CA ARG A 230 -10.03 5.23 -9.67
C ARG A 230 -11.18 5.24 -8.68
N GLU A 231 -11.52 6.39 -8.09
CA GLU A 231 -12.67 6.51 -7.17
C GLU A 231 -13.98 6.17 -7.88
N ARG A 232 -14.18 6.64 -9.12
CA ARG A 232 -15.36 6.32 -9.92
C ARG A 232 -15.48 4.83 -10.17
N GLU A 233 -14.39 4.20 -10.60
CA GLU A 233 -14.42 2.77 -10.90
C GLU A 233 -14.63 1.94 -9.61
N LEU A 234 -14.07 2.35 -8.45
CA LEU A 234 -14.33 1.71 -7.15
C LEU A 234 -15.80 1.82 -6.74
N GLU A 235 -16.42 2.98 -6.99
CA GLU A 235 -17.83 3.19 -6.71
C GLU A 235 -18.72 2.34 -7.63
N LEU A 236 -18.41 2.28 -8.93
CA LEU A 236 -19.09 1.37 -9.86
C LEU A 236 -18.98 -0.09 -9.42
N PHE A 237 -17.81 -0.49 -8.92
CA PHE A 237 -17.59 -1.82 -8.38
C PHE A 237 -18.45 -2.08 -7.12
N ARG A 238 -18.53 -1.10 -6.20
CA ARG A 238 -19.39 -1.18 -5.01
C ARG A 238 -20.87 -1.32 -5.40
N ILE A 239 -21.36 -0.49 -6.31
CA ILE A 239 -22.73 -0.58 -6.86
C ILE A 239 -22.98 -1.96 -7.48
N GLY A 240 -22.02 -2.47 -8.27
CA GLY A 240 -22.11 -3.80 -8.87
C GLY A 240 -22.27 -4.93 -7.83
N LEU A 241 -21.53 -4.85 -6.71
CA LEU A 241 -21.65 -5.79 -5.60
C LEU A 241 -23.01 -5.70 -4.89
N GLU A 242 -23.55 -4.49 -4.73
CA GLU A 242 -24.87 -4.28 -4.12
C GLU A 242 -25.99 -4.82 -5.01
N LEU A 243 -25.95 -4.57 -6.31
CA LEU A 243 -26.92 -5.09 -7.27
C LEU A 243 -26.90 -6.62 -7.35
N GLN A 244 -25.73 -7.25 -7.26
CA GLN A 244 -25.64 -8.72 -7.18
C GLN A 244 -26.31 -9.29 -5.93
N ARG A 245 -26.29 -8.56 -4.80
CA ARG A 245 -26.96 -8.99 -3.56
C ARG A 245 -28.48 -8.87 -3.67
N THR A 246 -28.97 -7.85 -4.36
CA THR A 246 -30.42 -7.65 -4.55
C THR A 246 -31.02 -8.58 -5.59
N CYS A 247 -30.33 -8.89 -6.70
CA CYS A 247 -30.85 -9.79 -7.73
C CYS A 247 -30.83 -11.29 -7.34
N LYS A 248 -30.20 -11.65 -6.22
CA LYS A 248 -30.18 -13.01 -5.67
C LYS A 248 -31.16 -13.23 -4.52
N ARG A 249 -31.99 -12.23 -4.20
CA ARG A 249 -33.19 -12.36 -3.35
C ARG A 249 -34.42 -12.52 -4.23
#